data_AF-A0A820BRL6-F1
#
_entry.id   AF-A0A820BRL6-F1
#
_cell.length_a   1.000
_cell.length_b   1.000
_cell.length_c   1.000
_cell.angle_alpha   90.00
_cell.angle_beta   90.00
_cell.angle_gamma   90.00
#
_symmetry.space_group_name_H-M   'P 1'
#
loop_
_entity.id
_entity.type
_entity.pdbx_description
1 polymer ?
#
loop_
_entity_poly.entity_id
_entity_poly.type
_entity_poly.pdbx_seq_one_letter_code
_entity_poly.pdbx_strand_id
1 'polypeptide(L)'
;MRDDLKNVLTSSSTRIVVLWAEPTYISLILQYALYSDVLGPHFTWILSSSVSLRFYNNISIEKSIGILTVEPTAGNVLHAPISTTLLNDAYNIWKHYEPETFPNSIKIDYYALFAFDATWILIQSLNEFCSKNMNSSSSCISFFNPSSCFNRYFFDSYLYFNIIDDMTFLGVSGPVQFSSNVTDRIDGSYYIAKNCQYASNKLNFVPVLKYSDHDGWEEYSETRAIIWPGKSLIPPTGHARLVGVKLRIGVIQS
;
A
#
# COMPACT_ATOMS: atom_id res chain seq x y z
N MET A 1 -16.07 -15.17 19.65
CA MET A 1 -14.96 -14.44 19.02
C MET A 1 -14.86 -12.95 19.38
N ARG A 2 -15.83 -12.32 20.08
CA ARG A 2 -15.77 -10.89 20.46
C ARG A 2 -14.87 -10.57 21.66
N ASP A 3 -14.77 -11.46 22.63
CA ASP A 3 -13.97 -11.23 23.86
C ASP A 3 -12.46 -11.45 23.66
N ASP A 4 -12.04 -11.96 22.50
CA ASP A 4 -10.66 -12.36 22.28
C ASP A 4 -9.73 -11.16 22.01
N LEU A 5 -10.12 -10.23 21.13
CA LEU A 5 -9.26 -9.11 20.72
C LEU A 5 -8.86 -8.22 21.91
N LYS A 6 -9.82 -7.86 22.77
CA LYS A 6 -9.55 -7.06 23.96
C LYS A 6 -8.58 -7.77 24.90
N ASN A 7 -8.84 -9.04 25.18
CA ASN A 7 -8.02 -9.84 26.09
C ASN A 7 -6.60 -10.02 25.54
N VAL A 8 -6.45 -10.32 24.25
CA VAL A 8 -5.15 -10.43 23.58
C VAL A 8 -4.38 -9.10 23.65
N LEU A 9 -5.01 -7.98 23.32
CA LEU A 9 -4.31 -6.68 23.31
C LEU A 9 -3.97 -6.17 24.71
N THR A 10 -4.85 -6.37 25.68
CA THR A 10 -4.64 -5.90 27.06
C THR A 10 -3.72 -6.78 27.88
N SER A 11 -3.64 -8.08 27.58
CA SER A 11 -2.68 -9.00 28.20
C SER A 11 -1.25 -8.80 27.71
N SER A 12 -1.09 -8.27 26.49
CA SER A 12 0.22 -7.85 25.97
C SER A 12 0.71 -6.58 26.67
N SER A 13 2.02 -6.42 26.79
CA SER A 13 2.64 -5.14 27.20
C SER A 13 2.78 -4.15 26.04
N THR A 14 2.62 -4.62 24.80
CA THR A 14 2.73 -3.82 23.57
C THR A 14 1.48 -2.97 23.37
N ARG A 15 1.69 -1.72 22.92
CA ARG A 15 0.62 -0.75 22.63
C ARG A 15 0.63 -0.26 21.19
N ILE A 16 1.43 -0.88 20.33
CA ILE A 16 1.42 -0.67 18.89
C ILE A 16 0.78 -1.89 18.24
N VAL A 17 -0.23 -1.67 17.40
CA VAL A 17 -0.93 -2.70 16.64
C VAL A 17 -0.72 -2.41 15.16
N VAL A 18 -0.15 -3.38 14.45
CA VAL A 18 -0.06 -3.35 12.99
C VAL A 18 -1.18 -4.23 12.45
N LEU A 19 -2.07 -3.64 11.65
CA LEU A 19 -3.18 -4.33 11.03
C LEU A 19 -3.01 -4.34 9.51
N TRP A 20 -2.62 -5.49 8.99
CA TRP A 20 -2.48 -5.74 7.56
C TRP A 20 -3.63 -6.62 7.08
N ALA A 21 -4.62 -6.02 6.42
CA ALA A 21 -5.80 -6.72 5.92
C ALA A 21 -6.45 -5.93 4.77
N GLU A 22 -7.43 -6.54 4.11
CA GLU A 22 -8.28 -5.83 3.13
C GLU A 22 -9.06 -4.68 3.79
N PRO A 23 -9.32 -3.56 3.08
CA PRO A 23 -10.00 -2.39 3.64
C PRO A 23 -11.35 -2.69 4.31
N THR A 24 -12.09 -3.68 3.79
CA THR A 24 -13.37 -4.14 4.35
C THR A 24 -13.19 -4.76 5.74
N TYR A 25 -12.19 -5.61 5.92
CA TYR A 25 -11.88 -6.22 7.22
C TYR A 25 -11.24 -5.24 8.19
N ILE A 26 -10.40 -4.31 7.72
CA ILE A 26 -9.86 -3.24 8.55
C ILE A 26 -11.00 -2.44 9.19
N SER A 27 -12.00 -2.06 8.39
CA SER A 27 -13.16 -1.31 8.88
C SER A 27 -13.90 -2.07 9.99
N LEU A 28 -14.13 -3.38 9.80
CA LEU A 28 -14.79 -4.23 10.79
C LEU A 28 -13.96 -4.35 12.09
N ILE A 29 -12.66 -4.62 11.97
CA ILE A 29 -11.76 -4.79 13.12
C ILE A 29 -11.64 -3.49 13.91
N LEU A 30 -11.51 -2.34 13.24
CA LEU A 30 -11.49 -1.03 13.90
C LEU A 30 -12.80 -0.73 14.61
N GLN A 31 -13.94 -1.10 14.04
CA GLN A 31 -15.22 -0.97 14.72
C GLN A 31 -15.27 -1.82 16.00
N TYR A 32 -14.77 -3.06 15.95
CA TYR A 32 -14.65 -3.89 17.15
C TYR A 32 -13.66 -3.33 18.18
N ALA A 33 -12.52 -2.82 17.73
CA ALA A 33 -11.52 -2.18 18.59
C ALA A 33 -12.09 -0.93 19.28
N LEU A 34 -12.93 -0.17 18.56
CA LEU A 34 -13.63 0.99 19.09
C LEU A 34 -14.64 0.60 20.17
N TYR A 35 -15.46 -0.43 19.92
CA TYR A 35 -16.41 -0.94 20.92
C TYR A 35 -15.73 -1.54 22.15
N SER A 36 -14.54 -2.13 21.96
CA SER A 36 -13.80 -2.81 23.03
C SER A 36 -12.88 -1.87 23.83
N ASP A 37 -12.82 -0.60 23.45
CA ASP A 37 -11.96 0.44 24.03
C ASP A 37 -10.46 0.12 23.97
N VAL A 38 -10.01 -0.37 22.81
CA VAL A 38 -8.60 -0.72 22.54
C VAL A 38 -8.00 0.08 21.38
N LEU A 39 -8.56 1.27 21.11
CA LEU A 39 -7.99 2.29 20.23
C LEU A 39 -7.25 3.35 21.07
N GLY A 40 -7.16 4.59 20.56
CA GLY A 40 -6.62 5.72 21.29
C GLY A 40 -7.45 6.06 22.54
N PRO A 41 -6.82 6.60 23.60
CA PRO A 41 -5.42 7.03 23.66
C PRO A 41 -4.42 5.91 24.01
N HIS A 42 -4.89 4.69 24.28
CA HIS A 42 -4.05 3.64 24.86
C HIS A 42 -3.22 2.86 23.83
N PHE A 43 -3.73 2.71 22.61
CA PHE A 43 -3.07 1.98 21.54
C PHE A 43 -2.84 2.87 20.32
N THR A 44 -1.68 2.69 19.69
CA THR A 44 -1.37 3.21 18.36
C THR A 44 -1.64 2.13 17.33
N TRP A 45 -2.40 2.46 16.30
CA TRP A 45 -2.70 1.53 15.22
C TRP A 45 -2.05 1.99 13.93
N ILE A 46 -1.43 1.05 13.21
CA ILE A 46 -0.84 1.25 11.88
C ILE A 46 -1.56 0.29 10.93
N LEU A 47 -2.17 0.83 9.88
CA LEU A 47 -3.03 0.10 8.96
C LEU A 47 -2.39 0.01 7.57
N SER A 48 -2.66 -1.05 6.84
CA SER A 48 -2.27 -1.17 5.42
C SER A 48 -3.09 -0.28 4.48
N SER A 49 -4.24 0.26 4.92
CA SER A 49 -5.05 1.17 4.11
C SER A 49 -5.96 2.08 4.93
N SER A 50 -6.25 3.28 4.41
CA SER A 50 -7.29 4.17 4.93
C SER A 50 -8.67 3.55 4.80
N VAL A 51 -9.52 3.79 5.80
CA VAL A 51 -10.93 3.39 5.79
C VAL A 51 -11.86 4.60 5.89
N SER A 52 -13.08 4.43 5.40
CA SER A 52 -14.13 5.44 5.59
C SER A 52 -14.47 5.56 7.06
N LEU A 53 -14.34 6.78 7.59
CA LEU A 53 -14.70 7.09 8.96
C LEU A 53 -16.21 7.39 9.13
N ARG A 54 -16.99 7.39 8.04
CA ARG A 54 -18.40 7.83 8.03
C ARG A 54 -19.36 6.95 8.83
N PHE A 55 -18.97 5.70 9.12
CA PHE A 55 -19.84 4.72 9.78
C PHE A 55 -19.67 4.67 11.30
N TYR A 56 -18.76 5.47 11.86
CA TYR A 56 -18.53 5.53 13.30
C TYR A 56 -19.44 6.58 13.95
N ASN A 57 -19.94 6.29 15.16
CA ASN A 57 -20.72 7.25 15.92
C ASN A 57 -19.83 8.45 16.34
N ASN A 58 -20.34 9.68 16.23
CA ASN A 58 -19.55 10.91 16.34
C ASN A 58 -18.77 11.07 17.66
N ILE A 59 -19.26 10.50 18.77
CA ILE A 59 -18.64 10.67 20.09
C ILE A 59 -17.40 9.78 20.25
N SER A 60 -17.41 8.59 19.66
CA SER A 60 -16.33 7.60 19.82
C SER A 60 -15.28 7.71 18.71
N ILE A 61 -15.59 8.36 17.59
CA ILE A 61 -14.70 8.50 16.44
C ILE A 61 -13.38 9.22 16.76
N GLU A 62 -13.35 10.07 17.79
CA GLU A 62 -12.12 10.76 18.22
C GLU A 62 -11.04 9.78 18.70
N LYS A 63 -11.41 8.56 19.12
CA LYS A 63 -10.44 7.51 19.49
C LYS A 63 -9.65 6.98 18.29
N SER A 64 -10.08 7.29 17.07
CA SER A 64 -9.33 7.03 15.84
C SER A 64 -8.23 8.06 15.58
N ILE A 65 -8.17 9.16 16.34
CA ILE A 65 -7.07 10.13 16.21
C ILE A 65 -5.75 9.44 16.51
N GLY A 66 -4.80 9.62 15.61
CA GLY A 66 -3.46 9.04 15.71
C GLY A 66 -3.30 7.63 15.16
N ILE A 67 -4.35 7.08 14.55
CA ILE A 67 -4.19 5.93 13.65
C ILE A 67 -3.35 6.37 12.44
N LEU A 68 -2.36 5.56 12.09
CA LEU A 68 -1.55 5.71 10.89
C LEU A 68 -1.98 4.71 9.82
N THR A 69 -1.84 5.07 8.55
CA THR A 69 -1.91 4.14 7.42
C THR A 69 -0.58 4.18 6.68
N VAL A 70 -0.20 3.10 6.04
CA VAL A 70 0.91 3.03 5.08
C VAL A 70 0.35 2.44 3.80
N GLU A 71 0.27 3.26 2.75
CA GLU A 71 -0.38 2.89 1.49
C GLU A 71 0.62 3.01 0.33
N PRO A 72 0.64 2.05 -0.62
CA PRO A 72 1.41 2.21 -1.84
C PRO A 72 0.88 3.40 -2.64
N THR A 73 1.77 4.07 -3.36
CA THR A 73 1.43 5.19 -4.25
C THR A 73 2.23 5.10 -5.55
N ALA A 74 1.83 5.91 -6.54
CA ALA A 74 2.65 6.14 -7.73
C ALA A 74 3.60 7.33 -7.53
N GLY A 75 4.69 7.33 -8.29
CA GLY A 75 5.77 8.32 -8.23
C GLY A 75 5.30 9.75 -8.49
N ASN A 76 4.27 9.93 -9.33
CA ASN A 76 3.70 11.26 -9.62
C ASN A 76 3.18 11.99 -8.36
N VAL A 77 2.73 11.26 -7.34
CA VAL A 77 2.23 11.84 -6.09
C VAL A 77 3.37 12.38 -5.23
N LEU A 78 4.57 11.82 -5.40
CA LEU A 78 5.79 12.22 -4.71
C LEU A 78 6.71 13.07 -5.58
N HIS A 79 6.22 13.55 -6.74
CA HIS A 79 7.00 14.27 -7.74
C HIS A 79 8.19 13.50 -8.31
N ALA A 80 8.17 12.17 -8.20
CA ALA A 80 9.14 11.31 -8.87
C ALA A 80 8.83 11.22 -10.39
N PRO A 81 9.84 10.93 -11.22
CA PRO A 81 9.66 10.81 -12.67
C PRO A 81 8.62 9.75 -13.02
N ILE A 82 7.72 10.09 -13.96
CA ILE A 82 6.80 9.16 -14.61
C ILE A 82 6.70 9.47 -16.11
N SER A 83 6.27 8.52 -16.91
CA SER A 83 5.95 8.75 -18.32
C SER A 83 4.56 9.37 -18.45
N THR A 84 4.50 10.70 -18.40
CA THR A 84 3.24 11.46 -18.53
C THR A 84 2.61 11.29 -19.90
N THR A 85 3.42 11.18 -20.95
CA THR A 85 2.95 10.89 -22.31
C THR A 85 2.22 9.55 -22.36
N LEU A 86 2.84 8.47 -21.86
CA LEU A 86 2.24 7.14 -21.83
C LEU A 86 0.97 7.11 -20.97
N LEU A 87 0.97 7.82 -19.84
CA LEU A 87 -0.21 7.93 -18.97
C LEU A 87 -1.38 8.64 -19.69
N ASN A 88 -1.10 9.73 -20.41
CA ASN A 88 -2.11 10.45 -21.18
C ASN A 88 -2.64 9.61 -22.34
N ASP A 89 -1.78 8.87 -23.04
CA ASP A 89 -2.19 7.96 -24.10
C ASP A 89 -3.09 6.84 -23.55
N ALA A 90 -2.73 6.26 -22.41
CA ALA A 90 -3.55 5.28 -21.71
C ALA A 90 -4.93 5.84 -21.34
N TYR A 91 -4.99 7.08 -20.85
CA TYR A 91 -6.27 7.75 -20.56
C TYR A 91 -7.10 8.01 -21.81
N ASN A 92 -6.48 8.38 -22.91
CA ASN A 92 -7.16 8.60 -24.18
C ASN A 92 -7.76 7.30 -24.72
N ILE A 93 -7.02 6.20 -24.63
CA ILE A 93 -7.50 4.86 -25.02
C ILE A 93 -8.68 4.44 -24.13
N TRP A 94 -8.53 4.52 -22.80
CA TRP A 94 -9.60 4.17 -21.86
C TRP A 94 -10.85 4.99 -22.14
N LYS A 95 -10.72 6.32 -22.27
CA LYS A 95 -11.84 7.20 -22.55
C LYS A 95 -12.53 6.90 -23.89
N HIS A 96 -11.77 6.47 -24.91
CA HIS A 96 -12.32 6.17 -26.23
C HIS A 96 -13.08 4.85 -26.27
N TYR A 97 -12.50 3.79 -25.68
CA TYR A 97 -13.05 2.43 -25.80
C TYR A 97 -13.95 2.02 -24.63
N GLU A 98 -13.73 2.57 -23.44
CA GLU A 98 -14.39 2.19 -22.19
C GLU A 98 -14.90 3.44 -21.43
N PRO A 99 -15.70 4.32 -22.07
CA PRO A 99 -16.12 5.61 -21.49
C PRO A 99 -16.98 5.46 -20.23
N GLU A 100 -17.72 4.35 -20.08
CA GLU A 100 -18.59 4.10 -18.93
C GLU A 100 -17.81 3.77 -17.65
N THR A 101 -16.62 3.18 -17.79
CA THR A 101 -15.74 2.84 -16.67
C THR A 101 -14.65 3.87 -16.44
N PHE A 102 -14.52 4.86 -17.34
CA PHE A 102 -13.56 5.94 -17.21
C PHE A 102 -13.84 6.72 -15.90
N PRO A 103 -12.82 6.95 -15.06
CA PRO A 103 -13.03 7.56 -13.75
C PRO A 103 -13.51 9.02 -13.88
N ASN A 104 -14.76 9.28 -13.46
CA ASN A 104 -15.35 10.62 -13.41
C ASN A 104 -14.72 11.54 -12.34
N SER A 105 -13.90 10.98 -11.43
CA SER A 105 -13.30 11.71 -10.31
C SER A 105 -11.78 11.52 -10.26
N ILE A 106 -11.11 12.55 -9.71
CA ILE A 106 -9.70 12.96 -9.87
C ILE A 106 -8.64 11.92 -9.42
N LYS A 107 -9.02 10.73 -8.94
CA LYS A 107 -8.05 9.78 -8.39
C LYS A 107 -8.25 8.37 -8.91
N ILE A 108 -7.34 7.97 -9.80
CA ILE A 108 -7.18 6.58 -10.24
C ILE A 108 -6.52 5.78 -9.12
N ASP A 109 -6.97 4.55 -8.93
CA ASP A 109 -6.33 3.60 -8.02
C ASP A 109 -4.90 3.31 -8.50
N TYR A 110 -3.91 3.41 -7.61
CA TYR A 110 -2.52 3.14 -7.96
C TYR A 110 -2.29 1.70 -8.43
N TYR A 111 -3.10 0.74 -7.96
CA TYR A 111 -3.07 -0.64 -8.46
C TYR A 111 -3.42 -0.72 -9.95
N ALA A 112 -4.28 0.17 -10.47
CA ALA A 112 -4.55 0.22 -11.91
C ALA A 112 -3.32 0.70 -12.70
N LEU A 113 -2.56 1.65 -12.15
CA LEU A 113 -1.29 2.10 -12.76
C LEU A 113 -0.22 1.00 -12.72
N PHE A 114 -0.14 0.24 -11.62
CA PHE A 114 0.78 -0.90 -11.50
C PHE A 114 0.41 -2.01 -12.48
N ALA A 115 -0.88 -2.33 -12.63
CA ALA A 115 -1.36 -3.30 -13.59
C ALA A 115 -1.08 -2.87 -15.04
N PHE A 116 -1.20 -1.58 -15.33
CA PHE A 116 -0.81 -1.02 -16.63
C PHE A 116 0.67 -1.25 -16.90
N ASP A 117 1.56 -0.84 -15.98
CA ASP A 117 3.01 -1.02 -16.15
C ASP A 117 3.40 -2.50 -16.26
N ALA A 118 2.75 -3.39 -15.49
CA ALA A 118 2.94 -4.84 -15.58
C ALA A 118 2.50 -5.41 -16.94
N THR A 119 1.44 -4.88 -17.53
CA THR A 119 1.02 -5.29 -18.88
C THR A 119 1.98 -4.71 -19.93
N TRP A 120 2.42 -3.47 -19.74
CA TRP A 120 3.31 -2.78 -20.66
C TRP A 120 4.66 -3.47 -20.79
N ILE A 121 5.26 -3.92 -19.68
CA ILE A 121 6.53 -4.67 -19.73
C ILE A 121 6.37 -5.99 -20.49
N LEU A 122 5.23 -6.69 -20.34
CA LEU A 122 4.96 -7.93 -21.09
C LEU A 122 4.87 -7.67 -22.59
N ILE A 123 4.22 -6.57 -23.00
CA ILE A 123 4.10 -6.19 -24.41
C ILE A 123 5.48 -5.81 -24.99
N GLN A 124 6.23 -4.97 -24.28
CA GLN A 124 7.54 -4.51 -24.72
C GLN A 124 8.55 -5.65 -24.83
N SER A 125 8.61 -6.50 -23.81
CA SER A 125 9.46 -7.71 -23.83
C SER A 125 9.07 -8.65 -24.96
N LEU A 126 7.77 -8.77 -25.28
CA LEU A 126 7.33 -9.65 -26.37
C LEU A 126 7.76 -9.09 -27.72
N ASN A 127 7.63 -7.78 -27.91
CA ASN A 127 8.11 -7.09 -29.10
C ASN A 127 9.62 -7.30 -29.28
N GLU A 128 10.40 -7.12 -28.21
CA GLU A 128 11.85 -7.35 -28.24
C GLU A 128 12.19 -8.81 -28.55
N PHE A 129 11.54 -9.76 -27.87
CA PHE A 129 11.69 -11.20 -28.11
C PHE A 129 11.43 -11.56 -29.58
N CYS A 130 10.33 -11.04 -30.14
CA CYS A 130 9.98 -11.27 -31.53
C CYS A 130 10.97 -10.65 -32.52
N SER A 131 11.48 -9.45 -32.21
CA SER A 131 12.49 -8.79 -33.06
C SER A 131 13.81 -9.58 -33.14
N LYS A 132 14.19 -10.28 -32.06
CA LYS A 132 15.43 -11.08 -32.00
C LYS A 132 15.28 -12.45 -32.65
N ASN A 133 14.08 -13.03 -32.64
CA ASN A 133 13.82 -14.41 -33.07
C ASN A 133 13.13 -14.55 -34.43
N MET A 134 12.69 -13.46 -35.07
CA MET A 134 12.17 -13.50 -36.44
C MET A 134 13.32 -13.63 -37.46
N ASN A 135 13.82 -14.85 -37.64
CA ASN A 135 14.77 -15.13 -38.72
C ASN A 135 14.13 -15.66 -40.01
N SER A 136 12.86 -16.08 -40.02
CA SER A 136 12.11 -16.48 -41.26
C SER A 136 10.72 -17.08 -41.03
N SER A 137 10.22 -17.22 -39.79
CA SER A 137 8.88 -17.75 -39.49
C SER A 137 7.80 -16.67 -39.47
N SER A 138 6.55 -17.05 -39.77
CA SER A 138 5.37 -16.17 -39.67
C SER A 138 4.97 -15.84 -38.22
N SER A 139 5.54 -16.53 -37.23
CA SER A 139 5.33 -16.30 -35.80
C SER A 139 6.65 -16.43 -35.04
N CYS A 140 6.90 -15.49 -34.14
CA CYS A 140 7.99 -15.54 -33.16
C CYS A 140 7.67 -16.44 -31.95
N ILE A 141 6.38 -16.75 -31.72
CA ILE A 141 5.93 -17.57 -30.59
C ILE A 141 5.64 -18.99 -31.09
N SER A 142 6.14 -20.00 -30.36
CA SER A 142 5.88 -21.41 -30.63
C SER A 142 5.53 -22.17 -29.35
N PHE A 143 4.64 -23.15 -29.46
CA PHE A 143 4.14 -23.93 -28.32
C PHE A 143 4.31 -25.44 -28.56
N PHE A 144 4.66 -26.19 -27.51
CA PHE A 144 4.53 -27.65 -27.49
C PHE A 144 3.05 -28.05 -27.34
N ASN A 145 2.65 -29.15 -28.02
CA ASN A 145 1.32 -29.75 -27.91
C ASN A 145 0.16 -28.73 -28.02
N PRO A 146 0.04 -27.99 -29.13
CA PRO A 146 -0.95 -26.93 -29.30
C PRO A 146 -2.40 -27.45 -29.23
N SER A 147 -2.61 -28.76 -29.34
CA SER A 147 -3.91 -29.42 -29.24
C SER A 147 -4.49 -29.49 -27.82
N SER A 148 -3.69 -29.25 -26.78
CA SER A 148 -4.20 -29.15 -25.41
C SER A 148 -4.43 -27.68 -25.02
N CYS A 149 -5.55 -27.36 -24.36
CA CYS A 149 -5.81 -26.00 -23.87
C CYS A 149 -5.04 -25.67 -22.58
N PHE A 150 -4.60 -26.68 -21.83
CA PHE A 150 -4.05 -26.52 -20.47
C PHE A 150 -2.56 -26.87 -20.34
N ASN A 151 -1.96 -27.59 -21.29
CA ASN A 151 -0.56 -28.01 -21.26
C ASN A 151 0.23 -27.47 -22.46
N ARG A 152 0.00 -26.19 -22.82
CA ARG A 152 0.82 -25.52 -23.82
C ARG A 152 2.07 -24.98 -23.15
N TYR A 153 3.21 -25.56 -23.47
CA TYR A 153 4.50 -25.04 -23.02
C TYR A 153 5.03 -24.08 -24.08
N PHE A 154 5.25 -22.83 -23.69
CA PHE A 154 5.94 -21.86 -24.54
C PHE A 154 7.41 -22.26 -24.65
N PHE A 155 7.85 -22.59 -25.87
CA PHE A 155 9.14 -23.21 -26.17
C PHE A 155 10.32 -22.39 -25.61
N ASP A 156 10.30 -21.07 -25.83
CA ASP A 156 11.36 -20.14 -25.43
C ASP A 156 10.98 -19.27 -24.22
N SER A 157 10.13 -19.80 -23.33
CA SER A 157 9.65 -19.08 -22.14
C SER A 157 10.78 -18.55 -21.26
N TYR A 158 11.88 -19.29 -21.12
CA TYR A 158 13.07 -18.84 -20.38
C TYR A 158 13.73 -17.60 -21.01
N LEU A 159 13.88 -17.57 -22.34
CA LEU A 159 14.45 -16.42 -23.04
C LEU A 159 13.55 -15.19 -22.92
N TYR A 160 12.24 -15.39 -23.03
CA TYR A 160 11.27 -14.32 -22.82
C TYR A 160 11.30 -13.78 -21.38
N PHE A 161 11.38 -14.66 -20.39
CA PHE A 161 11.50 -14.27 -18.98
C PHE A 161 12.78 -13.48 -18.71
N ASN A 162 13.93 -13.88 -19.27
CA ASN A 162 15.16 -13.10 -19.16
C ASN A 162 15.04 -11.69 -19.75
N ILE A 163 14.33 -11.55 -20.88
CA ILE A 163 14.07 -10.22 -21.47
C ILE A 163 13.20 -9.38 -20.54
N ILE A 164 12.20 -9.96 -19.88
CA ILE A 164 11.39 -9.25 -18.88
C ILE A 164 12.27 -8.78 -17.71
N ASP A 165 13.13 -9.65 -17.18
CA ASP A 165 14.02 -9.34 -16.05
C ASP A 165 15.05 -8.25 -16.40
N ASP A 166 15.58 -8.26 -17.62
CA ASP A 166 16.58 -7.28 -18.08
C ASP A 166 15.96 -5.94 -18.52
N MET A 167 14.63 -5.86 -18.66
CA MET A 167 13.95 -4.69 -19.19
C MET A 167 13.78 -3.59 -18.15
N THR A 168 14.21 -2.38 -18.52
CA THR A 168 14.05 -1.17 -17.73
C THR A 168 13.34 -0.10 -18.55
N PHE A 169 12.33 0.56 -17.97
CA PHE A 169 11.68 1.70 -18.59
C PHE A 169 11.06 2.64 -17.56
N LEU A 170 10.72 3.86 -18.01
CA LEU A 170 9.92 4.79 -17.23
C LEU A 170 8.43 4.53 -17.49
N GLY A 171 7.75 3.91 -16.53
CA GLY A 171 6.33 3.60 -16.58
C GLY A 171 5.44 4.77 -16.18
N VAL A 172 4.13 4.52 -16.12
CA VAL A 172 3.13 5.51 -15.70
C VAL A 172 3.07 5.67 -14.18
N SER A 173 3.54 4.66 -13.43
CA SER A 173 3.62 4.72 -11.96
C SER A 173 5.01 5.08 -11.43
N GLY A 174 6.05 5.10 -12.27
CA GLY A 174 7.44 5.37 -11.89
C GLY A 174 8.43 4.59 -12.75
N PRO A 175 9.73 4.59 -12.39
CA PRO A 175 10.70 3.64 -12.93
C PRO A 175 10.21 2.20 -12.73
N VAL A 176 10.43 1.35 -13.73
CA VAL A 176 10.11 -0.07 -13.69
C VAL A 176 11.36 -0.83 -14.08
N GLN A 177 11.84 -1.64 -13.14
CA GLN A 177 12.96 -2.54 -13.31
C GLN A 177 12.82 -3.69 -12.32
N PHE A 178 13.10 -4.91 -12.76
CA PHE A 178 13.04 -6.11 -11.94
C PHE A 178 14.42 -6.77 -11.82
N SER A 179 14.58 -7.61 -10.81
CA SER A 179 15.75 -8.46 -10.65
C SER A 179 15.29 -9.83 -10.20
N SER A 180 15.95 -10.88 -10.67
CA SER A 180 15.74 -12.25 -10.19
C SER A 180 16.00 -12.44 -8.68
N ASN A 181 16.66 -11.48 -8.02
CA ASN A 181 16.97 -11.53 -6.59
C ASN A 181 15.92 -10.86 -5.70
N VAL A 182 14.98 -10.09 -6.26
CA VAL A 182 14.02 -9.28 -5.49
C VAL A 182 12.62 -9.49 -6.06
N THR A 183 11.63 -9.68 -5.18
CA THR A 183 10.23 -9.87 -5.61
C THR A 183 9.57 -8.58 -6.05
N ASP A 184 10.07 -7.44 -5.57
CA ASP A 184 9.57 -6.11 -5.87
C ASP A 184 10.42 -5.44 -6.97
N ARG A 185 9.98 -4.27 -7.42
CA ARG A 185 10.79 -3.44 -8.32
C ARG A 185 12.09 -3.05 -7.62
N ILE A 186 13.19 -2.98 -8.36
CA ILE A 186 14.48 -2.52 -7.82
C ILE A 186 14.42 -1.04 -7.43
N ASP A 187 13.68 -0.26 -8.22
CA ASP A 187 13.42 1.15 -8.01
C ASP A 187 11.96 1.45 -8.35
N GLY A 188 11.42 2.53 -7.79
CA GLY A 188 10.06 2.97 -8.03
C GLY A 188 9.03 2.39 -7.06
N SER A 189 9.44 1.96 -5.87
CA SER A 189 8.53 1.66 -4.76
C SER A 189 8.26 2.92 -3.95
N TYR A 190 6.99 3.32 -3.89
CA TYR A 190 6.58 4.55 -3.22
C TYR A 190 5.45 4.27 -2.23
N TYR A 191 5.55 4.87 -1.05
CA TYR A 191 4.49 4.79 -0.05
C TYR A 191 4.15 6.17 0.51
N ILE A 192 2.91 6.31 0.97
CA ILE A 192 2.47 7.47 1.74
C ILE A 192 1.96 6.96 3.07
N ALA A 193 2.41 7.60 4.15
CA ALA A 193 1.80 7.43 5.45
C ALA A 193 0.76 8.52 5.67
N LYS A 194 -0.46 8.14 6.06
CA LYS A 194 -1.50 9.09 6.45
C LYS A 194 -1.80 8.96 7.93
N ASN A 195 -2.02 10.09 8.60
CA ASN A 195 -2.43 10.14 9.99
C ASN A 195 -3.89 10.54 10.06
N CYS A 196 -4.67 9.85 10.90
CA CYS A 196 -6.05 10.20 11.19
C CYS A 196 -6.06 11.38 12.17
N GLN A 197 -6.44 12.55 11.69
CA GLN A 197 -6.47 13.78 12.47
C GLN A 197 -7.56 14.74 11.93
N TYR A 198 -7.81 15.82 12.67
CA TYR A 198 -8.75 16.83 12.22
C TYR A 198 -8.16 17.64 11.06
N ALA A 199 -8.87 17.66 9.94
CA ALA A 199 -8.62 18.53 8.82
C ALA A 199 -9.93 19.23 8.43
N SER A 200 -9.93 20.57 8.44
CA SER A 200 -11.12 21.38 8.16
C SER A 200 -12.34 20.98 9.02
N ASN A 201 -12.12 20.81 10.33
CA ASN A 201 -13.13 20.40 11.32
C ASN A 201 -13.76 19.03 11.09
N LYS A 202 -13.17 18.18 10.25
CA LYS A 202 -13.59 16.79 10.04
C LYS A 202 -12.41 15.86 10.28
N LEU A 203 -12.68 14.73 10.93
CA LEU A 203 -11.68 13.70 11.11
C LEU A 203 -11.44 12.99 9.78
N ASN A 204 -10.20 13.01 9.29
CA ASN A 204 -9.81 12.41 8.01
C ASN A 204 -8.38 11.85 8.10
N PHE A 205 -8.07 10.91 7.20
CA PHE A 205 -6.70 10.48 6.96
C PHE A 205 -6.00 11.50 6.06
N VAL A 206 -4.98 12.18 6.59
CA VAL A 206 -4.19 13.15 5.83
C VAL A 206 -2.75 12.67 5.67
N PRO A 207 -2.14 12.81 4.47
CA PRO A 207 -0.72 12.48 4.27
C PRO A 207 0.19 13.27 5.21
N VAL A 208 1.09 12.57 5.90
CA VAL A 208 2.07 13.11 6.86
C VAL A 208 3.49 12.69 6.55
N LEU A 209 3.69 11.49 5.97
CA LEU A 209 4.99 11.03 5.49
C LEU A 209 4.89 10.52 4.06
N LYS A 210 6.02 10.55 3.37
CA LYS A 210 6.23 9.94 2.05
C LYS A 210 7.47 9.06 2.11
N TYR A 211 7.51 8.01 1.29
CA TYR A 211 8.65 7.11 1.16
C TYR A 211 9.00 6.92 -0.31
N SER A 212 10.30 6.95 -0.60
CA SER A 212 10.91 6.47 -1.84
C SER A 212 12.07 5.53 -1.49
N ASP A 213 12.45 4.63 -2.40
CA ASP A 213 13.60 3.74 -2.19
C ASP A 213 14.93 4.50 -2.04
N HIS A 214 15.04 5.70 -2.64
CA HIS A 214 16.23 6.54 -2.55
C HIS A 214 16.32 7.34 -1.24
N ASP A 215 15.23 7.97 -0.82
CA ASP A 215 15.24 8.96 0.28
C ASP A 215 14.74 8.36 1.62
N GLY A 216 14.09 7.19 1.58
CA GLY A 216 13.44 6.61 2.74
C GLY A 216 12.22 7.42 3.17
N TRP A 217 11.86 7.34 4.47
CA TRP A 217 10.73 8.08 5.02
C TRP A 217 11.06 9.55 5.27
N GLU A 218 10.31 10.45 4.64
CA GLU A 218 10.41 11.90 4.81
C GLU A 218 9.05 12.50 5.18
N GLU A 219 9.07 13.73 5.72
CA GLU A 219 7.86 14.50 5.93
C GLU A 219 7.15 14.80 4.60
N TYR A 220 5.83 14.64 4.59
CA TYR A 220 5.02 14.95 3.40
C TYR A 220 4.96 16.47 3.15
N SER A 221 4.94 17.27 4.21
CA SER A 221 4.98 18.74 4.16
C SER A 221 5.27 19.32 5.55
N GLU A 222 5.98 20.43 5.62
CA GLU A 222 6.39 21.11 6.88
C GLU A 222 5.22 21.45 7.82
N THR A 223 4.00 21.57 7.30
CA THR A 223 2.82 21.97 8.09
C THR A 223 2.04 20.78 8.67
N ARG A 224 2.40 19.54 8.32
CA ARG A 224 1.64 18.35 8.71
C ARG A 224 2.45 17.46 9.63
N ALA A 225 2.15 17.58 10.92
CA ALA A 225 2.71 16.71 11.94
C ALA A 225 1.90 15.41 12.09
N ILE A 226 2.56 14.38 12.61
CA ILE A 226 1.91 13.17 13.12
C ILE A 226 1.28 13.52 14.47
N ILE A 227 -0.03 13.37 14.58
CA ILE A 227 -0.74 13.41 15.86
C ILE A 227 -0.80 11.99 16.40
N TRP A 228 -0.32 11.77 17.61
CA TRP A 228 -0.36 10.49 18.29
C TRP A 228 -1.67 10.33 19.08
N PRO A 229 -2.05 9.08 19.42
CA PRO A 229 -3.22 8.82 20.25
C PRO A 229 -3.26 9.69 21.52
N GLY A 230 -4.44 10.20 21.85
CA GLY A 230 -4.60 11.18 22.94
C GLY A 230 -4.31 12.64 22.55
N LYS A 231 -4.26 12.94 21.25
CA LYS A 231 -4.02 14.30 20.70
C LYS A 231 -2.65 14.86 21.11
N SER A 232 -1.63 14.00 21.11
CA SER A 232 -0.26 14.32 21.53
C SER A 232 0.67 14.50 20.33
N LEU A 233 1.64 15.40 20.43
CA LEU A 233 2.78 15.48 19.48
C LEU A 233 3.97 14.61 19.92
N ILE A 234 3.92 14.09 21.15
CA ILE A 234 4.96 13.23 21.71
C ILE A 234 4.69 11.79 21.29
N PRO A 235 5.63 11.10 20.61
CA PRO A 235 5.46 9.71 20.21
C PRO A 235 5.30 8.79 21.43
N PRO A 236 4.38 7.82 21.37
CA PRO A 236 4.19 6.86 22.45
C PRO A 236 5.38 5.90 22.51
N THR A 237 5.74 5.46 23.72
CA THR A 237 6.88 4.56 23.94
C THR A 237 6.65 3.12 23.49
N GLY A 238 5.49 2.81 22.89
CA GLY A 238 5.15 1.47 22.40
C GLY A 238 4.79 0.43 23.47
N HIS A 239 4.98 0.74 24.76
CA HIS A 239 4.67 -0.14 25.89
C HIS A 239 3.68 0.48 26.87
N ALA A 240 2.95 -0.39 27.57
CA ALA A 240 2.09 0.00 28.67
C ALA A 240 2.89 0.71 29.76
N ARG A 241 2.55 1.97 30.06
CA ARG A 241 3.09 2.67 31.22
C ARG A 241 2.14 2.52 32.41
N LEU A 242 2.67 2.09 33.54
CA LEU A 242 1.96 2.10 34.81
C LEU A 242 1.90 3.55 35.31
N VAL A 243 0.77 4.22 35.08
CA VAL A 243 0.51 5.58 35.58
C VAL A 243 -0.62 5.50 36.61
N GLY A 244 -0.37 6.00 37.82
CA GLY A 244 -1.38 6.03 38.89
C GLY A 244 -1.68 4.69 39.57
N VAL A 245 -0.88 3.65 39.33
CA VAL A 245 -1.06 2.32 39.94
C VAL A 245 -0.17 2.18 41.18
N LYS A 246 -0.76 1.84 42.33
CA LYS A 246 0.01 1.43 43.52
C LYS A 246 0.51 0.00 43.33
N LEU A 247 1.82 -0.14 43.13
CA LEU A 247 2.49 -1.44 43.12
C LEU A 247 2.47 -2.06 44.53
N ARG A 248 2.04 -3.31 44.63
CA ARG A 248 2.20 -4.13 45.84
C ARG A 248 3.39 -5.05 45.63
N ILE A 249 4.52 -4.70 46.24
CA ILE A 249 5.76 -5.47 46.16
C ILE A 249 5.80 -6.39 47.39
N GLY A 250 5.80 -7.70 47.16
CA GLY A 250 6.08 -8.68 48.21
C GLY A 250 7.57 -8.96 48.25
N VAL A 251 8.19 -8.78 49.42
CA VAL A 251 9.60 -9.13 49.66
C VAL A 251 9.62 -10.35 50.57
N ILE A 252 10.35 -11.39 50.18
CA ILE A 252 10.58 -12.57 51.02
C ILE A 252 11.84 -12.31 51.84
N GLN A 253 11.73 -12.37 53.18
CA GLN A 253 12.86 -12.27 54.10
C GLN A 253 13.63 -13.61 54.10
N SER A 254 14.94 -13.53 53.91
CA SER A 254 15.89 -14.63 54.13
C SER A 254 16.33 -14.70 55.58
#